data_AF-A0AAW5LE79-F1
#
_entry.id   AF-A0AAW5LE79-F1
#
_cell.length_a   1.000
_cell.length_b   1.000
_cell.length_c   1.000
_cell.angle_alpha   90.00
_cell.angle_beta   90.00
_cell.angle_gamma   90.00
#
_symmetry.space_group_name_H-M   'P 1'
#
loop_
_entity.id
_entity.type
_entity.pdbx_description
1 polymer ?
#
loop_
_entity_poly.entity_id
_entity_poly.type
_entity_poly.pdbx_seq_one_letter_code
_entity_poly.pdbx_strand_id
1 'polypeptide(L)'
;MGLTTLVIDGQSLDLAAGREIVKSIEYEYSRYGRVKLPTTGGDWALFSQGHDVTVLPTGKATYEGDFLGLAGLGEGISGITHFDVDFANKKIDGRFERDVKVGYTPYFRFSGSIAGNKFEGKGTSEDYSAGSNLDIKGRFYGPNAEELGGIYESDAVKGAFGASQINKQDR
;
A
#
# COMPACT_ATOMS: atom_id res chain seq x y z
N MET A 1 17.20 6.48 -9.67
CA MET A 1 16.75 7.85 -9.34
C MET A 1 15.88 7.73 -8.11
N GLY A 2 16.05 8.55 -7.07
CA GLY A 2 15.28 8.40 -5.83
C GLY A 2 13.79 8.71 -6.01
N LEU A 3 12.92 8.05 -5.25
CA LEU A 3 11.47 8.31 -5.18
C LEU A 3 11.17 9.52 -4.28
N THR A 4 11.81 10.66 -4.57
CA THR A 4 11.78 11.88 -3.75
C THR A 4 10.76 12.89 -4.23
N THR A 5 10.04 12.65 -5.32
CA THR A 5 9.04 13.57 -5.85
C THR A 5 7.76 12.82 -6.17
N LEU A 6 6.63 13.42 -5.83
CA LEU A 6 5.30 12.98 -6.23
C LEU A 6 4.73 13.99 -7.23
N VAL A 7 4.18 13.54 -8.35
CA VAL A 7 3.53 14.44 -9.32
C VAL A 7 2.02 14.33 -9.17
N ILE A 8 1.36 15.43 -8.78
CA ILE A 8 -0.09 15.54 -8.63
C ILE A 8 -0.58 16.61 -9.61
N ASP A 9 -1.43 16.24 -10.56
CA ASP A 9 -2.00 17.15 -11.57
C ASP A 9 -0.95 18.00 -12.32
N GLY A 10 0.22 17.41 -12.58
CA GLY A 10 1.34 18.08 -13.25
C GLY A 10 2.21 18.97 -12.34
N GLN A 11 1.87 19.09 -11.05
CA GLN A 11 2.70 19.75 -10.04
C GLN A 11 3.56 18.75 -9.28
N SER A 12 4.85 19.05 -9.15
CA SER A 12 5.79 18.26 -8.37
C SER A 12 5.75 18.66 -6.90
N LEU A 13 5.57 17.67 -6.03
CA LEU A 13 5.64 17.78 -4.59
C LEU A 13 6.87 17.04 -4.09
N ASP A 14 7.76 17.75 -3.40
CA ASP A 14 8.98 17.19 -2.83
C ASP A 14 8.66 16.34 -1.59
N LEU A 15 8.98 15.06 -1.66
CA LEU A 15 8.84 14.11 -0.57
C LEU A 15 10.07 14.05 0.35
N ALA A 16 11.16 14.75 0.02
CA ALA A 16 12.28 14.96 0.93
C ALA A 16 12.00 16.04 2.00
N ALA A 17 10.85 16.71 1.92
CA ALA A 17 10.38 17.64 2.93
C ALA A 17 10.23 16.98 4.32
N GLY A 18 10.33 17.78 5.39
CA GLY A 18 10.35 17.30 6.78
C GLY A 18 9.13 16.44 7.18
N ARG A 19 9.29 15.63 8.22
CA ARG A 19 8.30 14.64 8.73
C ARG A 19 6.93 15.22 9.11
N GLU A 20 6.85 16.54 9.32
CA GLU A 20 5.56 17.23 9.58
C GLU A 20 4.65 17.26 8.34
N ILE A 21 5.24 17.13 7.15
CA ILE A 21 4.53 17.20 5.86
C ILE A 21 4.40 15.81 5.25
N VAL A 22 5.39 14.93 5.43
CA VAL A 22 5.42 13.58 4.83
C VAL A 22 5.62 12.51 5.91
N LYS A 23 4.71 11.53 5.95
CA LYS A 23 4.92 10.26 6.66
C LYS A 23 4.88 9.12 5.64
N SER A 24 6.01 8.48 5.41
CA SER A 24 6.15 7.44 4.39
C SER A 24 7.06 6.31 4.86
N ILE A 25 6.89 5.16 4.21
CA ILE A 25 7.79 4.02 4.31
C ILE A 25 8.42 3.83 2.93
N GLU A 26 9.73 3.63 2.91
CA GLU A 26 10.56 3.51 1.72
C GLU A 26 11.13 2.10 1.64
N TYR A 27 11.03 1.53 0.45
CA TYR A 27 11.69 0.30 0.03
C TYR A 27 12.68 0.64 -1.09
N GLU A 28 13.32 -0.37 -1.67
CA GLU A 28 14.33 -0.17 -2.72
C GLU A 28 13.70 0.36 -4.02
N TYR A 29 12.50 -0.13 -4.36
CA TYR A 29 11.82 0.20 -5.60
C TYR A 29 10.52 0.96 -5.43
N SER A 30 10.04 1.15 -4.21
CA SER A 30 8.74 1.74 -3.92
C SER A 30 8.74 2.60 -2.67
N ARG A 31 7.79 3.53 -2.61
CA ARG A 31 7.53 4.41 -1.49
C ARG A 31 6.05 4.67 -1.41
N TYR A 32 5.50 4.55 -0.21
CA TYR A 32 4.11 4.92 0.04
C TYR A 32 4.00 5.73 1.31
N GLY A 33 2.91 6.47 1.43
CA GLY A 33 2.69 7.28 2.60
C GLY A 33 1.51 8.21 2.50
N ARG A 34 1.57 9.24 3.35
CA ARG A 34 0.71 10.41 3.27
C ARG A 34 1.54 11.68 3.22
N VAL A 35 1.01 12.67 2.53
CA VAL A 35 1.59 13.99 2.42
C VAL A 35 0.54 15.07 2.65
N LYS A 36 0.88 16.09 3.43
CA LYS A 36 0.02 17.25 3.61
C LYS A 36 0.04 18.09 2.34
N LEU A 37 -1.13 18.33 1.76
CA LEU A 37 -1.28 19.17 0.59
C LEU A 37 -1.11 20.65 0.99
N PRO A 38 -0.52 21.48 0.11
CA PRO A 38 -0.40 22.92 0.33
C PRO A 38 -1.74 23.64 0.07
N THR A 39 -2.84 23.13 0.64
CA THR A 39 -4.18 23.73 0.55
C THR A 39 -4.51 24.47 1.84
N THR A 40 -5.42 25.45 1.77
CA THR A 40 -5.84 26.28 2.91
C THR A 40 -6.47 25.46 4.06
N GLY A 41 -6.97 24.25 3.75
CA GLY A 41 -7.53 23.30 4.72
C GLY A 41 -6.53 22.32 5.32
N GLY A 42 -5.32 22.20 4.75
CA GLY A 42 -4.29 21.28 5.24
C GLY A 42 -4.63 19.80 5.03
N ASP A 43 -5.33 19.49 3.92
CA ASP A 43 -5.76 18.14 3.58
C ASP A 43 -4.59 17.17 3.43
N TRP A 44 -4.83 15.89 3.68
CA TRP A 44 -3.85 14.83 3.48
C TRP A 44 -4.12 14.07 2.19
N ALA A 45 -3.10 13.94 1.35
CA ALA A 45 -3.11 12.99 0.24
C ALA A 45 -2.39 11.70 0.65
N LEU A 46 -2.93 10.56 0.23
CA LEU A 46 -2.26 9.27 0.28
C LEU A 46 -1.55 9.03 -1.05
N PHE A 47 -0.38 8.40 -1.00
CA PHE A 47 0.37 8.06 -2.21
C PHE A 47 1.02 6.69 -2.09
N SER A 48 1.20 6.06 -3.25
CA SER A 48 2.05 4.88 -3.45
C SER A 48 2.68 5.03 -4.83
N GLN A 49 4.01 4.99 -4.88
CA GLN A 49 4.78 5.14 -6.10
C GLN A 49 5.98 4.21 -6.10
N GLY A 50 6.50 3.91 -7.29
CA GLY A 50 7.68 3.07 -7.42
C GLY A 50 8.13 2.93 -8.85
N HIS A 51 9.26 2.23 -9.03
CA HIS A 51 9.78 1.86 -10.33
C HIS A 51 8.96 0.70 -10.89
N ASP A 52 8.32 0.94 -12.05
CA ASP A 52 7.50 -0.08 -12.71
C ASP A 52 8.31 -1.37 -12.97
N VAL A 53 7.68 -2.52 -12.71
CA VAL A 53 8.19 -3.81 -13.17
C VAL A 53 8.10 -3.90 -14.70
N THR A 54 9.14 -4.45 -15.33
CA THR A 54 9.19 -4.61 -16.79
C THR A 54 8.57 -5.93 -17.24
N VAL A 55 8.68 -7.00 -16.44
CA VAL A 55 8.06 -8.32 -16.69
C VAL A 55 7.67 -8.96 -15.35
N LEU A 56 6.40 -9.35 -15.21
CA LEU A 56 5.96 -10.08 -14.00
C LEU A 56 6.53 -11.51 -13.98
N PRO A 57 6.84 -12.05 -12.79
CA PRO A 57 7.15 -13.48 -12.62
C PRO A 57 5.98 -14.36 -13.07
N THR A 58 6.23 -15.65 -13.30
CA THR A 58 5.19 -16.62 -13.67
C THR A 58 4.78 -17.54 -12.52
N GLY A 59 5.41 -17.42 -11.35
CA GLY A 59 5.25 -18.31 -10.21
C GLY A 59 4.29 -17.79 -9.14
N LYS A 60 4.50 -18.26 -7.91
CA LYS A 60 3.87 -17.72 -6.71
C LYS A 60 4.88 -16.97 -5.86
N ALA A 61 4.41 -16.00 -5.11
CA ALA A 61 5.22 -15.21 -4.20
C ALA A 61 4.36 -14.79 -3.00
N THR A 62 5.00 -14.64 -1.84
CA THR A 62 4.37 -14.07 -0.66
C THR A 62 5.09 -12.77 -0.32
N TYR A 63 4.36 -11.76 0.16
CA TYR A 63 4.89 -10.44 0.50
C TYR A 63 4.47 -10.05 1.91
N GLU A 64 5.34 -9.34 2.62
CA GLU A 64 5.07 -8.74 3.92
C GLU A 64 5.52 -7.28 3.96
N GLY A 65 4.77 -6.48 4.71
CA GLY A 65 5.10 -5.08 4.94
C GLY A 65 4.09 -4.42 5.85
N ASP A 66 3.89 -3.13 5.64
CA ASP A 66 3.09 -2.30 6.53
C ASP A 66 2.02 -1.53 5.76
N PHE A 67 1.07 -0.98 6.52
CA PHE A 67 0.12 -0.02 6.01
C PHE A 67 -0.03 1.16 6.96
N LEU A 68 -0.52 2.27 6.40
CA LEU A 68 -1.03 3.39 7.16
C LEU A 68 -2.41 3.78 6.66
N GLY A 69 -3.26 4.22 7.57
CA GLY A 69 -4.64 4.63 7.33
C GLY A 69 -4.98 5.94 8.00
N LEU A 70 -5.99 6.59 7.45
CA LEU A 70 -6.64 7.78 7.97
C LEU A 70 -8.11 7.45 8.20
N ALA A 71 -8.56 7.54 9.45
CA ALA A 71 -9.96 7.42 9.83
C ALA A 71 -10.50 8.79 10.27
N GLY A 72 -11.75 9.11 9.91
CA GLY A 72 -12.47 10.30 10.39
C GLY A 72 -11.64 11.60 10.38
N LEU A 73 -11.46 12.22 11.55
CA LEU A 73 -10.73 13.47 11.78
C LEU A 73 -9.19 13.37 11.61
N GLY A 74 -8.69 12.38 10.87
CA GLY A 74 -7.26 12.16 10.65
C GLY A 74 -6.58 11.26 11.68
N GLU A 75 -7.34 10.39 12.36
CA GLU A 75 -6.76 9.37 13.25
C GLU A 75 -5.87 8.43 12.43
N GLY A 76 -4.64 8.26 12.89
CA GLY A 76 -3.66 7.39 12.24
C GLY A 76 -3.88 5.94 12.61
N ILE A 77 -4.19 5.12 11.62
CA ILE A 77 -4.18 3.66 11.74
C ILE A 77 -2.88 3.15 11.12
N SER A 78 -2.28 2.12 11.68
CA SER A 78 -1.17 1.41 11.06
C SER A 78 -1.19 -0.05 11.48
N GLY A 79 -0.39 -0.85 10.79
CA GLY A 79 -0.20 -2.24 11.10
C GLY A 79 0.53 -2.95 9.97
N ILE A 80 0.47 -4.27 9.98
CA ILE A 80 1.17 -5.12 9.02
C ILE A 80 0.24 -5.62 7.92
N THR A 81 0.84 -6.01 6.80
CA THR A 81 0.15 -6.59 5.65
C THR A 81 0.86 -7.85 5.21
N HIS A 82 0.07 -8.81 4.74
CA HIS A 82 0.57 -10.02 4.12
C HIS A 82 -0.19 -10.27 2.82
N PHE A 83 0.51 -10.66 1.78
CA PHE A 83 -0.07 -10.96 0.47
C PHE A 83 0.43 -12.29 -0.05
N ASP A 84 -0.49 -13.08 -0.59
CA ASP A 84 -0.22 -14.30 -1.33
C ASP A 84 -0.56 -14.06 -2.80
N VAL A 85 0.46 -14.11 -3.66
CA VAL A 85 0.38 -13.74 -5.07
C VAL A 85 0.60 -14.97 -5.91
N ASP A 86 -0.33 -15.22 -6.83
CA ASP A 86 -0.25 -16.27 -7.83
C ASP A 86 -0.21 -15.61 -9.21
N PHE A 87 1.00 -15.35 -9.71
CA PHE A 87 1.18 -14.69 -10.99
C PHE A 87 0.74 -15.56 -12.17
N ALA A 88 0.89 -16.88 -12.07
CA ALA A 88 0.40 -17.83 -13.07
C ALA A 88 -1.11 -17.70 -13.26
N ASN A 89 -1.85 -17.65 -12.16
CA ASN A 89 -3.31 -17.57 -12.17
C ASN A 89 -3.83 -16.13 -12.13
N LYS A 90 -2.93 -15.13 -12.11
CA LYS A 90 -3.24 -13.70 -12.03
C LYS A 90 -4.13 -13.34 -10.84
N LYS A 91 -3.83 -13.91 -9.67
CA LYS A 91 -4.58 -13.69 -8.43
C LYS A 91 -3.69 -13.13 -7.34
N ILE A 92 -4.31 -12.35 -6.46
CA ILE A 92 -3.71 -11.86 -5.24
C ILE A 92 -4.74 -11.98 -4.12
N ASP A 93 -4.33 -12.54 -3.00
CA ASP A 93 -5.07 -12.52 -1.75
C ASP A 93 -4.25 -11.72 -0.74
N GLY A 94 -4.92 -10.94 0.11
CA GLY A 94 -4.22 -10.16 1.11
C GLY A 94 -4.99 -10.00 2.40
N ARG A 95 -4.23 -9.85 3.48
CA ARG A 95 -4.73 -9.66 4.85
C ARG A 95 -3.95 -8.54 5.53
N PHE A 96 -4.66 -7.71 6.26
CA PHE A 96 -4.10 -6.59 7.02
C PHE A 96 -4.39 -6.85 8.49
N GLU A 97 -3.40 -6.61 9.34
CA GLU A 97 -3.55 -6.72 10.78
C GLU A 97 -3.19 -5.37 11.41
N ARG A 98 -4.17 -4.78 12.11
CA ARG A 98 -4.01 -3.48 12.75
C ARG A 98 -3.18 -3.61 14.01
N ASP A 99 -2.21 -2.71 14.16
CA ASP A 99 -1.46 -2.52 15.40
C ASP A 99 -2.36 -1.85 16.44
N VAL A 100 -2.63 -2.56 17.53
CA VAL A 100 -3.37 -2.06 18.70
C VAL A 100 -2.57 -2.36 19.97
N LYS A 101 -2.97 -1.78 21.11
CA LYS A 101 -2.24 -1.91 22.39
C LYS A 101 -1.93 -3.34 22.83
N VAL A 102 -2.70 -4.32 22.34
CA VAL A 102 -2.60 -5.74 22.71
C VAL A 102 -1.88 -6.59 21.64
N GLY A 103 -1.31 -5.95 20.61
CA GLY A 103 -0.64 -6.61 19.48
C GLY A 103 -1.37 -6.39 18.16
N TYR A 104 -1.11 -7.26 17.19
CA TYR A 104 -1.77 -7.23 15.89
C TYR A 104 -3.12 -7.94 15.93
N THR A 105 -4.13 -7.32 15.35
CA THR A 105 -5.49 -7.86 15.27
C THR A 105 -5.99 -7.88 13.83
N PRO A 106 -6.72 -8.91 13.39
CA PRO A 106 -7.24 -8.95 12.03
C PRO A 106 -8.09 -7.72 11.71
N TYR A 107 -7.84 -7.12 10.54
CA TYR A 107 -8.43 -5.83 10.19
C TYR A 107 -9.12 -5.84 8.83
N PHE A 108 -8.41 -6.27 7.79
CA PHE A 108 -8.97 -6.41 6.45
C PHE A 108 -8.55 -7.71 5.80
N ARG A 109 -9.39 -8.21 4.91
CA ARG A 109 -9.02 -9.26 3.95
C ARG A 109 -9.61 -8.96 2.58
N PHE A 110 -8.91 -9.34 1.53
CA PHE A 110 -9.40 -9.18 0.17
C PHE A 110 -8.86 -10.27 -0.76
N SER A 111 -9.56 -10.41 -1.88
CA SER A 111 -9.09 -11.14 -3.06
C SER A 111 -9.16 -10.23 -4.27
N GLY A 112 -8.23 -10.41 -5.21
CA GLY A 112 -8.08 -9.55 -6.36
C GLY A 112 -7.54 -10.27 -7.59
N SER A 113 -7.51 -9.51 -8.69
CA SER A 113 -7.01 -9.96 -9.98
C SER A 113 -5.85 -9.09 -10.45
N ILE A 114 -4.93 -9.70 -11.20
CA ILE A 114 -3.73 -9.05 -11.73
C ILE A 114 -3.90 -8.79 -13.23
N ALA A 115 -3.63 -7.55 -13.65
CA ALA A 115 -3.67 -7.13 -15.04
C ALA A 115 -2.45 -6.24 -15.37
N GLY A 116 -1.55 -6.75 -16.21
CA GLY A 116 -0.24 -6.13 -16.40
C GLY A 116 0.51 -6.08 -15.07
N ASN A 117 1.10 -4.94 -14.72
CA ASN A 117 1.74 -4.73 -13.41
C ASN A 117 0.80 -4.22 -12.31
N LYS A 118 -0.50 -4.18 -12.57
CA LYS A 118 -1.51 -3.65 -11.64
C LYS A 118 -2.31 -4.79 -11.03
N PHE A 119 -2.84 -4.56 -9.85
CA PHE A 119 -3.86 -5.41 -9.26
C PHE A 119 -4.98 -4.57 -8.67
N GLU A 120 -6.18 -5.12 -8.73
CA GLU A 120 -7.36 -4.56 -8.08
C GLU A 120 -8.07 -5.68 -7.32
N GLY A 121 -8.60 -5.36 -6.15
CA GLY A 121 -9.22 -6.34 -5.27
C GLY A 121 -10.40 -5.77 -4.50
N LYS A 122 -11.26 -6.68 -4.05
CA LYS A 122 -12.39 -6.37 -3.18
C LYS A 122 -12.38 -7.27 -1.96
N GLY A 123 -12.82 -6.72 -0.85
CA GLY A 123 -12.71 -7.38 0.43
C GLY A 123 -13.75 -6.91 1.43
N THR A 124 -13.51 -7.33 2.67
CA THR A 124 -14.32 -6.99 3.82
C THR A 124 -13.43 -6.56 4.97
N SER A 125 -13.96 -5.75 5.88
CA SER A 125 -13.34 -5.58 7.18
C SER A 125 -13.67 -6.72 8.12
N GLU A 126 -12.69 -7.06 8.96
CA GLU A 126 -12.89 -7.90 10.13
C GLU A 126 -13.10 -7.06 11.41
N ASP A 127 -12.96 -5.73 11.30
CA ASP A 127 -13.31 -4.73 12.32
C ASP A 127 -14.55 -3.96 11.87
N TYR A 128 -15.67 -4.16 12.58
CA TYR A 128 -16.95 -3.53 12.23
C TYR A 128 -16.88 -2.00 12.18
N SER A 129 -15.94 -1.38 12.90
CA SER A 129 -15.76 0.08 12.89
C SER A 129 -15.23 0.63 11.56
N ALA A 130 -14.63 -0.23 10.72
CA ALA A 130 -14.10 0.16 9.41
C ALA A 130 -15.11 -0.03 8.26
N GLY A 131 -16.31 -0.52 8.55
CA GLY A 131 -17.36 -0.79 7.55
C GLY A 131 -17.33 -2.22 7.01
N SER A 132 -18.15 -2.49 6.00
CA SER A 132 -18.27 -3.84 5.42
C SER A 132 -17.52 -4.00 4.11
N ASN A 133 -17.23 -2.90 3.41
CA ASN A 133 -16.57 -2.93 2.11
C ASN A 133 -15.10 -2.57 2.20
N LEU A 134 -14.34 -3.09 1.24
CA LEU A 134 -12.95 -2.72 1.01
C LEU A 134 -12.65 -2.81 -0.48
N ASP A 135 -12.12 -1.74 -1.04
CA ASP A 135 -11.56 -1.68 -2.39
C ASP A 135 -10.03 -1.48 -2.29
N ILE A 136 -9.30 -2.28 -3.08
CA ILE A 136 -7.84 -2.25 -3.16
C ILE A 136 -7.41 -1.93 -4.58
N LYS A 137 -6.45 -1.03 -4.74
CA LYS A 137 -5.73 -0.81 -5.99
C LYS A 137 -4.24 -0.72 -5.73
N GLY A 138 -3.46 -1.48 -6.48
CA GLY A 138 -2.01 -1.47 -6.32
C GLY A 138 -1.25 -1.90 -7.55
N ARG A 139 0.07 -1.91 -7.38
CA ARG A 139 1.06 -2.17 -8.42
C ARG A 139 2.21 -2.99 -7.87
N PHE A 140 2.83 -3.76 -8.76
CA PHE A 140 4.11 -4.42 -8.52
C PHE A 140 5.25 -3.52 -8.99
N TYR A 141 6.33 -3.49 -8.21
CA TYR A 141 7.50 -2.65 -8.39
C TYR A 141 8.78 -3.48 -8.34
N GLY A 142 9.83 -2.94 -8.95
CA GLY A 142 11.14 -3.59 -9.06
C GLY A 142 11.25 -4.53 -10.26
N PRO A 143 12.47 -4.86 -10.72
CA PRO A 143 12.72 -5.63 -11.94
C PRO A 143 12.02 -7.00 -11.97
N ASN A 144 11.83 -7.64 -10.82
CA ASN A 144 11.24 -8.97 -10.68
C ASN A 144 9.98 -8.96 -9.81
N ALA A 145 9.31 -7.81 -9.67
CA ALA A 145 8.19 -7.64 -8.75
C ALA A 145 8.58 -7.93 -7.29
N GLU A 146 9.76 -7.50 -6.86
CA GLU A 146 10.27 -7.69 -5.50
C GLU A 146 9.41 -6.98 -4.45
N GLU A 147 8.69 -5.95 -4.88
CA GLU A 147 7.87 -5.11 -4.03
C GLU A 147 6.48 -4.91 -4.65
N LEU A 148 5.52 -4.61 -3.79
CA LEU A 148 4.21 -4.14 -4.19
C LEU A 148 3.75 -3.02 -3.28
N GLY A 149 2.84 -2.20 -3.78
CA GLY A 149 2.23 -1.15 -2.99
C GLY A 149 0.96 -0.62 -3.62
N GLY A 150 0.17 0.08 -2.83
CA GLY A 150 -1.11 0.59 -3.31
C GLY A 150 -1.86 1.43 -2.30
N ILE A 151 -3.12 1.66 -2.64
CA ILE A 151 -4.10 2.40 -1.86
C ILE A 151 -5.26 1.46 -1.55
N TYR A 152 -5.83 1.61 -0.36
CA TYR A 152 -7.06 0.95 0.04
C TYR A 152 -8.10 1.96 0.51
N GLU A 153 -9.36 1.64 0.31
CA GLU A 153 -10.49 2.44 0.76
C GLU A 153 -11.60 1.51 1.28
N SER A 154 -12.05 1.77 2.50
CA SER A 154 -13.25 1.21 3.10
C SER A 154 -14.30 2.30 3.31
N ASP A 155 -15.44 1.94 3.89
CA ASP A 155 -16.51 2.91 4.18
C ASP A 155 -16.07 4.01 5.18
N ALA A 156 -15.06 3.74 6.01
CA ALA A 156 -14.62 4.65 7.08
C ALA A 156 -13.13 5.02 7.03
N VAL A 157 -12.31 4.28 6.28
CA VAL A 157 -10.84 4.40 6.33
C VAL A 157 -10.27 4.40 4.93
N LYS A 158 -9.35 5.32 4.66
CA LYS A 158 -8.50 5.30 3.46
C LYS A 158 -7.06 5.14 3.88
N GLY A 159 -6.26 4.44 3.10
CA GLY A 159 -4.85 4.29 3.43
C GLY A 159 -3.96 3.86 2.28
N ALA A 160 -2.67 3.77 2.58
CA ALA A 160 -1.63 3.35 1.68
C ALA A 160 -0.84 2.20 2.32
N PHE A 161 -0.32 1.31 1.47
CA PHE A 161 0.44 0.14 1.91
C PHE A 161 1.59 -0.14 0.97
N GLY A 162 2.53 -0.94 1.46
CA GLY A 162 3.59 -1.51 0.66
C GLY A 162 4.25 -2.68 1.38
N ALA A 163 4.75 -3.60 0.59
CA ALA A 163 5.29 -4.87 1.05
C ALA A 163 6.41 -5.36 0.14
N SER A 164 7.32 -6.13 0.71
CA SER A 164 8.42 -6.79 0.00
C SER A 164 8.24 -8.30 0.05
N GLN A 165 8.72 -9.00 -0.97
CA GLN A 165 8.61 -10.44 -1.07
C GLN A 165 9.34 -11.15 0.10
N ILE A 166 8.63 -12.00 0.85
CA ILE A 166 9.21 -12.91 1.84
C ILE A 166 9.71 -14.16 1.15
N ASN A 167 10.95 -14.07 0.67
CA ASN A 167 11.91 -15.14 0.44
C ASN A 167 13.05 -14.52 -0.36
N LYS A 168 13.87 -13.73 0.33
CA LYS A 168 15.27 -13.54 -0.06
C LYS A 168 15.99 -14.89 0.10
N GLN A 169 15.62 -15.91 -0.67
CA GLN A 169 16.51 -17.03 -0.93
C GLN A 169 17.41 -16.61 -2.09
N ASP A 170 18.53 -16.02 -1.67
CA ASP A 170 19.84 -15.99 -2.30
C ASP A 170 19.97 -15.43 -3.72
N ARG A 171 20.58 -14.24 -3.83
CA ARG A 171 21.76 -14.01 -4.67
C ARG A 171 22.70 -13.00 -4.04
#